data_AF-A0A3B9RWT5-F1
#
_entry.id   AF-A0A3B9RWT5-F1
#
_cell.length_a   1.000
_cell.length_b   1.000
_cell.length_c   1.000
_cell.angle_alpha   90.00
_cell.angle_beta   90.00
_cell.angle_gamma   90.00
#
_symmetry.space_group_name_H-M   'P 1'
#
loop_
_entity.id
_entity.type
_entity.pdbx_description
1 polymer ?
#
loop_
_entity_poly.entity_id
_entity_poly.type
_entity_poly.pdbx_seq_one_letter_code
_entity_poly.pdbx_strand_id
1 'polypeptide(L)' 'AKIELSSAQQTDVNLPYITADSSGPKHLNVKLTRAKLESLVEKLVERTIAPCKTALK' A
#
# COMPACT_ATOMS: atom_id res chain seq x y z
N ALA A 1 6.92 2.78 -3.57
CA ALA A 1 6.04 1.87 -2.80
C ALA A 1 5.03 1.08 -3.65
N LYS A 2 3.85 1.60 -4.04
CA LYS A 2 2.83 0.83 -4.81
C LYS A 2 3.37 0.22 -6.11
N ILE A 3 4.05 1.02 -6.94
CA ILE A 3 4.56 0.60 -8.26
C ILE A 3 5.76 -0.35 -8.11
N GLU A 4 6.62 -0.12 -7.12
CA GLU A 4 7.75 -1.01 -6.83
C GLU A 4 7.30 -2.37 -6.29
N LEU A 5 6.23 -2.41 -5.49
CA LEU A 5 5.64 -3.67 -4.99
C LEU A 5 4.97 -4.52 -6.07
N SER A 6 4.79 -3.98 -7.28
CA SER A 6 4.38 -4.77 -8.45
C SER A 6 5.52 -5.63 -8.99
N SER A 7 6.79 -5.28 -8.72
CA SER A 7 7.99 -5.97 -9.22
C SER A 7 8.83 -6.61 -8.09
N ALA A 8 8.97 -5.92 -6.95
CA ALA A 8 9.76 -6.35 -5.79
C ALA A 8 8.87 -6.87 -4.64
N GLN A 9 9.33 -7.90 -3.92
CA GLN A 9 8.57 -8.50 -2.81
C GLN A 9 8.50 -7.62 -1.55
N GLN A 10 9.39 -6.64 -1.43
CA GLN A 10 9.50 -5.73 -0.30
C GLN A 10 9.93 -4.34 -0.79
N THR A 11 9.38 -3.29 -0.17
CA THR A 11 9.77 -1.90 -0.39
C THR A 11 9.92 -1.22 0.96
N ASP A 12 10.97 -0.43 1.12
CA ASP A 12 11.14 0.43 2.29
C ASP A 12 10.59 1.82 1.96
N VAL A 13 9.51 2.22 2.63
CA VAL A 13 9.00 3.60 2.57
C VAL A 13 9.85 4.42 3.54
N ASN A 14 10.85 5.10 3.00
CA ASN A 14 11.68 6.05 3.74
C ASN A 14 11.31 7.47 3.29
N LEU A 15 10.56 8.18 4.14
CA LEU A 15 10.21 9.58 3.94
C LEU A 15 10.85 10.41 5.06
N PRO A 16 12.03 10.99 4.81
CA PRO A 16 12.66 11.87 5.78
C PRO A 16 11.88 13.19 5.88
N TYR A 17 11.74 13.72 7.10
CA TYR A 17 11.03 14.99 7.41
C TYR A 17 9.54 15.00 7.05
N ILE A 18 8.81 13.92 7.34
CA ILE A 18 7.38 13.85 7.00
C ILE A 18 6.51 14.75 7.87
N THR A 19 6.91 14.99 9.12
CA THR A 19 6.23 15.90 10.04
C THR A 19 7.19 16.35 11.14
N ALA A 20 6.98 17.55 11.67
CA ALA A 20 7.68 18.05 12.85
C ALA A 20 6.71 17.96 14.03
N ASP A 21 6.96 17.02 14.94
CA ASP A 21 6.29 16.99 16.23
C ASP A 21 7.10 17.87 17.20
N SER A 22 6.49 18.19 18.34
CA SER A 22 7.09 18.89 19.48
C SER A 22 8.43 18.30 19.98
N SER A 23 8.81 17.10 19.52
CA SER A 23 10.06 16.39 19.84
C SER A 23 11.12 16.40 18.72
N GLY A 24 10.85 17.04 17.57
CA GLY A 24 11.80 17.15 16.43
C GLY A 24 11.27 16.58 15.10
N PRO A 25 12.08 16.66 14.02
CA PRO A 25 11.70 16.16 12.71
C PRO A 25 11.56 14.63 12.75
N LYS A 26 10.36 14.12 12.44
CA LYS A 26 10.12 12.68 12.33
C LYS A 26 10.39 12.18 10.93
N HIS A 27 11.08 11.04 10.87
CA HIS A 27 11.31 10.26 9.66
C HIS A 27 10.33 9.09 9.67
N LEU A 28 9.62 8.89 8.57
CA LEU A 28 8.79 7.71 8.40
C LEU A 28 9.62 6.65 7.69
N ASN A 29 10.13 5.68 8.45
CA ASN A 29 10.75 4.46 7.93
C ASN A 29 9.80 3.29 8.17
N VAL A 30 9.03 2.92 7.14
CA VAL A 30 8.10 1.80 7.19
C VAL A 30 8.47 0.79 6.13
N LYS A 31 8.73 -0.45 6.54
CA LYS A 31 8.92 -1.57 5.61
C LYS A 31 7.55 -2.11 5.21
N LEU A 32 7.21 -2.03 3.92
CA LEU A 32 6.00 -2.62 3.37
C LEU A 32 6.36 -3.87 2.56
N THR A 33 5.68 -4.97 2.81
CA THR A 33 5.80 -6.21 2.02
C THR A 33 4.62 -6.35 1.06
N ARG A 34 4.80 -7.10 -0.02
CA ARG A 34 3.74 -7.38 -1.00
C ARG A 34 2.51 -8.03 -0.34
N ALA A 35 2.73 -9.00 0.54
CA ALA A 35 1.65 -9.66 1.29
C ALA A 35 0.83 -8.69 2.16
N LYS A 36 1.49 -7.68 2.75
CA LYS A 36 0.79 -6.66 3.54
C LYS A 36 -0.01 -5.71 2.63
N LEU A 37 0.49 -5.40 1.43
CA LEU A 37 -0.26 -4.64 0.44
C LEU A 37 -1.48 -5.43 -0.06
N GLU A 38 -1.30 -6.71 -0.42
CA GLU A 38 -2.36 -7.60 -0.91
C GLU A 38 -3.50 -7.74 0.11
N SER A 39 -3.19 -7.99 1.38
CA SER A 39 -4.20 -8.05 2.45
C SER A 39 -4.96 -6.73 2.68
N LEU A 40 -4.35 -5.57 2.39
CA LEU A 40 -5.03 -4.27 2.49
C LEU A 40 -5.92 -3.97 1.28
N VAL A 41 -5.63 -4.54 0.10
CA VAL A 41 -6.36 -4.28 -1.14
C VAL A 41 -7.31 -5.40 -1.55
N GLU A 42 -7.27 -6.56 -0.88
CA GLU A 42 -8.14 -7.72 -1.15
C GLU A 42 -9.62 -7.33 -1.20
N LYS A 43 -10.09 -6.57 -0.21
CA LYS A 43 -11.47 -6.06 -0.16
C LYS A 43 -11.83 -5.15 -1.36
N LEU A 44 -10.86 -4.42 -1.90
CA LEU A 44 -11.07 -3.58 -3.09
C LEU A 44 -11.16 -4.45 -4.35
N VAL A 45 -10.35 -5.50 -4.45
CA VAL A 45 -10.38 -6.46 -5.56
C VAL A 45 -11.69 -7.24 -5.57
N GLU A 46 -12.15 -7.75 -4.43
CA GLU A 46 -13.44 -8.45 -4.32
C GLU A 46 -14.61 -7.58 -4.79
N ARG A 47 -14.58 -6.29 -4.44
CA ARG A 47 -15.58 -5.31 -4.90
C ARG A 47 -15.58 -5.10 -6.41
N THR A 48 -14.47 -5.36 -7.11
CA THR A 48 -14.41 -5.26 -8.59
C THR A 48 -14.92 -6.52 -9.30
N ILE A 49 -14.97 -7.67 -8.63
CA ILE A 49 -15.49 -8.92 -9.21
C ILE A 49 -17.02 -8.87 -9.36
N ALA A 50 -17.72 -8.29 -8.38
CA ALA A 50 -19.17 -8.16 -8.41
C ALA A 50 -19.70 -7.39 -9.66
N PRO A 51 -19.22 -6.17 -9.99
CA PRO A 51 -19.67 -5.45 -11.17
C PRO A 51 -19.26 -6.12 -12.49
N CYS A 52 -18.09 -6.80 -12.55
CA CYS A 52 -17.72 -7.59 -13.72
C CYS A 52 -18.71 -8.75 -13.99
N LYS A 53 -19.17 -9.44 -12.94
CA LYS A 53 -20.19 -10.50 -13.09
C LYS A 53 -21.56 -9.94 -13.48
N THR A 54 -21.92 -8.75 -13.01
CA THR A 54 -23.15 -8.07 -13.41
C THR A 54 -23.11 -7.62 -14.87
N ALA A 55 -21.96 -7.16 -15.37
CA ALA A 55 -21.82 -6.69 -16.76
C ALA A 55 -21.79 -7.82 -17.80
N LEU A 56 -21.46 -9.05 -17.38
CA LEU A 56 -21.50 -10.25 -18.23
C LEU A 56 -22.90 -10.89 -18.31
N LYS A 57 -23.90 -10.30 -17.63
CA LYS A 57 -25.27 -10.78 -17.55
C LYS A 57 -26.20 -9.88 -18.36
#